data_AF-A0A951X6L7-F1
#
_entry.id   AF-A0A951X6L7-F1
#
_cell.length_a   1.000
_cell.length_b   1.000
_cell.length_c   1.000
_cell.angle_alpha   90.00
_cell.angle_beta   90.00
_cell.angle_gamma   90.00
#
_symmetry.space_group_name_H-M   'P 1'
#
loop_
_entity.id
_entity.type
_entity.pdbx_description
1 polymer ?
#
loop_
_entity_poly.entity_id
_entity_poly.type
_entity_poly.pdbx_seq_one_letter_code
_entity_poly.pdbx_strand_id
1 'polypeptide(L)'
;ITQMNGDTKEMRAGDMVMKDAHGICCSIIYGQDNRSPIAPETSRVLYVAYAPAGVPAEAVEEQLRQIEENIRLFSPETIVEQQHLLRA
;
A
#
# COMPACT_ATOMS: atom_id res chain seq x y z
N ILE A 1 -13.55 5.75 -5.50
CA ILE A 1 -13.09 5.12 -4.24
C ILE A 1 -13.90 5.66 -3.08
N THR A 2 -14.30 4.82 -2.14
CA THR A 2 -14.84 5.29 -0.85
C THR A 2 -13.68 5.38 0.12
N GLN A 3 -13.32 6.60 0.51
CA GLN A 3 -12.14 6.89 1.34
C GLN A 3 -12.41 6.50 2.80
N MET A 4 -11.36 6.39 3.61
CA MET A 4 -11.46 6.03 5.04
C MET A 4 -12.46 6.88 5.86
N ASN A 5 -12.71 8.12 5.47
CA ASN A 5 -13.71 8.98 6.13
C ASN A 5 -15.17 8.68 5.72
N GLY A 6 -15.39 7.72 4.82
CA GLY A 6 -16.69 7.35 4.27
C GLY A 6 -17.10 8.10 3.01
N ASP A 7 -16.38 9.15 2.61
CA ASP A 7 -16.71 9.92 1.42
C ASP A 7 -16.38 9.14 0.15
N THR A 8 -17.29 9.19 -0.83
CA THR A 8 -17.03 8.61 -2.14
C THR A 8 -16.52 9.67 -3.11
N LYS A 9 -15.40 9.38 -3.77
CA LYS A 9 -14.81 10.20 -4.83
C LYS A 9 -14.76 9.42 -6.13
N GLU A 10 -15.11 10.08 -7.23
CA GLU A 10 -14.73 9.58 -8.55
C GLU A 10 -13.21 9.57 -8.69
N MET A 11 -12.68 8.59 -9.43
CA MET A 11 -11.24 8.53 -9.64
C MET A 11 -10.78 9.61 -10.58
N ARG A 12 -9.66 10.26 -10.22
CA ARG A 12 -9.01 11.22 -11.11
C ARG A 12 -8.37 10.47 -12.27
N ALA A 13 -8.64 10.93 -13.49
CA ALA A 13 -8.00 10.42 -14.69
C ALA A 13 -6.48 10.56 -14.58
N GLY A 14 -5.75 9.47 -14.88
CA GLY A 14 -4.29 9.41 -14.82
C GLY A 14 -3.70 9.15 -13.44
N ASP A 15 -4.51 8.96 -12.40
CA ASP A 15 -4.01 8.54 -11.09
C ASP A 15 -3.53 7.08 -11.12
N MET A 16 -2.52 6.77 -10.32
CA MET A 16 -2.06 5.40 -10.12
C MET A 16 -2.90 4.76 -9.01
N VAL A 17 -3.45 3.59 -9.30
CA VAL A 17 -4.37 2.88 -8.41
C VAL A 17 -3.95 1.43 -8.22
N MET A 18 -4.20 0.90 -7.03
CA MET A 18 -4.30 -0.54 -6.80
C MET A 18 -5.75 -0.95 -6.69
N LYS A 19 -6.07 -2.08 -7.31
CA LYS A 19 -7.39 -2.69 -7.25
C LYS A 19 -7.28 -4.19 -7.05
N ASP A 20 -8.28 -4.75 -6.41
CA ASP A 20 -8.55 -6.17 -6.34
C ASP A 20 -9.86 -6.53 -7.07
N ALA A 21 -10.35 -7.75 -6.89
CA ALA A 21 -11.61 -8.20 -7.49
C ALA A 21 -12.85 -7.44 -6.97
N HIS A 22 -12.75 -6.76 -5.84
CA HIS A 22 -13.85 -6.03 -5.19
C HIS A 22 -13.78 -4.52 -5.46
N GLY A 23 -12.73 -4.01 -6.10
CA GLY A 23 -12.62 -2.61 -6.51
C GLY A 23 -11.26 -1.99 -6.17
N ILE A 24 -11.23 -0.65 -6.14
CA ILE A 24 -10.01 0.12 -5.86
C ILE A 24 -9.73 0.09 -4.36
N CYS A 25 -8.56 -0.41 -3.98
CA CYS A 25 -8.10 -0.45 -2.59
C CYS A 25 -7.41 0.86 -2.22
N CYS A 26 -6.64 1.45 -3.14
CA CYS A 26 -5.98 2.73 -2.91
C CYS A 26 -5.55 3.45 -4.19
N SER A 27 -5.16 4.71 -4.02
CA SER A 27 -4.63 5.58 -5.06
C SER A 27 -3.59 6.55 -4.50
N ILE A 28 -2.73 7.11 -5.35
CA ILE A 28 -1.72 8.09 -4.90
C ILE A 28 -2.39 9.37 -4.40
N ILE A 29 -3.46 9.85 -5.07
CA ILE A 29 -4.04 11.16 -4.74
C ILE A 29 -5.06 11.07 -3.60
N TYR A 30 -5.86 10.00 -3.54
CA TYR A 30 -6.93 9.89 -2.53
C TYR A 30 -6.60 8.94 -1.38
N GLY A 31 -5.47 8.24 -1.43
CA GLY A 31 -5.04 7.32 -0.39
C GLY A 31 -5.86 6.02 -0.36
N GLN A 32 -6.02 5.48 0.85
CA GLN A 32 -6.65 4.18 1.13
C GLN A 32 -8.18 4.24 1.07
N ASP A 33 -8.80 3.14 0.67
CA ASP A 33 -10.23 2.90 0.81
C ASP A 33 -10.65 2.70 2.28
N ASN A 34 -11.95 2.64 2.53
CA ASN A 34 -12.50 2.34 3.86
C ASN A 34 -12.74 0.84 4.13
N ARG A 35 -12.47 -0.03 3.16
CA ARG A 35 -12.77 -1.46 3.27
C ARG A 35 -11.59 -2.25 3.78
N SER A 36 -10.37 -1.87 3.40
CA SER A 36 -9.14 -2.59 3.69
C SER A 36 -8.17 -1.98 4.73
N PRO A 37 -8.54 -1.02 5.62
CA PRO A 37 -7.65 -0.60 6.70
C PRO A 37 -7.20 -1.75 7.58
N ILE A 38 -5.96 -1.66 8.08
CA ILE A 38 -5.46 -2.55 9.14
C ILE A 38 -6.25 -2.27 10.41
N ALA A 39 -6.81 -3.31 11.01
CA ALA A 39 -7.59 -3.27 12.25
C ALA A 39 -6.94 -4.17 13.32
N PRO A 40 -7.32 -4.07 14.60
CA PRO A 40 -6.75 -4.93 15.67
C PRO A 40 -6.84 -6.43 15.40
N GLU A 41 -7.83 -6.86 14.61
CA GLU A 41 -8.07 -8.27 14.25
C GLU A 41 -7.24 -8.73 13.03
N THR A 42 -6.52 -7.80 12.38
CA THR A 42 -5.71 -8.12 11.21
C THR A 42 -4.47 -8.91 11.60
N SER A 43 -4.33 -10.11 11.06
CA SER A 43 -3.19 -11.00 11.31
C SER A 43 -2.18 -11.07 10.17
N ARG A 44 -2.55 -10.61 8.97
CA ARG A 44 -1.69 -10.58 7.77
C ARG A 44 -1.89 -9.25 7.07
N VAL A 45 -0.79 -8.56 6.78
CA VAL A 45 -0.80 -7.22 6.22
C VAL A 45 -0.01 -7.20 4.91
N LEU A 46 -0.54 -6.51 3.90
CA LEU A 46 0.17 -6.19 2.67
C LEU A 46 0.50 -4.69 2.64
N TYR A 47 1.78 -4.36 2.67
CA TYR A 47 2.27 -3.00 2.45
C TYR A 47 2.67 -2.83 1.00
N VAL A 48 2.23 -1.75 0.35
CA VAL A 48 2.56 -1.46 -1.04
C VAL A 48 3.06 -0.03 -1.18
N ALA A 49 4.12 0.12 -1.96
CA ALA A 49 4.64 1.41 -2.41
C ALA A 49 4.53 1.49 -3.94
N TYR A 50 4.14 2.67 -4.43
CA TYR A 50 4.11 2.98 -5.85
C TYR A 50 5.15 4.05 -6.15
N ALA A 51 5.89 3.85 -7.23
CA ALA A 51 6.85 4.82 -7.72
C ALA A 51 6.40 5.32 -9.09
N PRO A 52 6.22 6.64 -9.28
CA PRO A 52 6.03 7.19 -10.61
C PRO A 52 7.31 7.02 -11.45
N ALA A 53 7.17 7.13 -12.77
CA ALA A 53 8.30 7.05 -13.69
C ALA A 53 9.41 8.05 -13.31
N GLY A 54 10.66 7.60 -13.35
CA GLY A 54 11.84 8.39 -12.98
C GLY A 54 12.31 8.17 -11.54
N VAL A 55 11.52 7.51 -10.68
CA VAL A 55 12.01 7.05 -9.38
C VAL A 55 12.84 5.77 -9.57
N PRO A 56 14.09 5.70 -9.07
CA PRO A 56 14.94 4.53 -9.23
C PRO A 56 14.40 3.30 -8.49
N ALA A 57 14.60 2.12 -9.06
CA ALA A 57 14.14 0.85 -8.50
C ALA A 57 14.76 0.58 -7.11
N GLU A 58 16.04 0.90 -6.96
CA GLU A 58 16.78 0.77 -5.70
C GLU A 58 16.19 1.63 -4.59
N ALA A 59 15.63 2.80 -4.91
CA ALA A 59 14.98 3.65 -3.92
C ALA A 59 13.66 3.06 -3.43
N VAL A 60 12.94 2.34 -4.31
CA VAL A 60 11.69 1.63 -3.95
C VAL A 60 12.02 0.41 -3.10
N GLU A 61 13.00 -0.40 -3.50
CA GLU A 61 13.45 -1.56 -2.73
C GLU A 61 13.92 -1.16 -1.32
N GLU A 62 14.70 -0.09 -1.23
CA GLU A 62 15.14 0.46 0.05
C GLU A 62 13.98 0.95 0.91
N GLN A 63 12.98 1.61 0.31
CA GLN A 63 11.80 2.06 1.04
C GLN A 63 10.92 0.88 1.52
N LEU A 64 10.81 -0.21 0.75
CA LEU A 64 10.15 -1.45 1.19
C LEU A 64 10.88 -2.07 2.39
N ARG A 65 12.22 -2.12 2.34
CA ARG A 65 13.07 -2.59 3.45
C ARG A 65 12.84 -1.75 4.72
N GLN A 66 12.77 -0.42 4.58
CA GLN A 66 12.50 0.47 5.71
C GLN A 66 11.10 0.29 6.31
N ILE A 67 10.09 -0.08 5.51
CA ILE A 67 8.78 -0.46 6.06
C ILE A 67 8.93 -1.67 6.98
N GLU A 68 9.61 -2.72 6.52
CA GLU A 68 9.87 -3.91 7.33
C GLU A 68 10.60 -3.57 8.63
N GLU A 69 11.69 -2.80 8.54
CA GLU A 69 12.48 -2.37 9.70
C GLU A 69 11.61 -1.64 10.73
N ASN A 70 10.76 -0.71 10.28
CA ASN A 70 9.85 0.02 11.16
C ASN A 70 8.80 -0.88 11.82
N ILE A 71 8.29 -1.90 11.10
CA ILE A 71 7.36 -2.87 11.67
C ILE A 71 8.03 -3.67 12.80
N ARG A 72 9.28 -4.09 12.60
CA ARG A 72 10.03 -4.86 13.60
C ARG A 72 10.27 -4.09 14.90
N LEU A 73 10.21 -2.75 14.90
CA LEU A 73 10.34 -1.95 16.11
C LEU A 73 9.19 -2.18 17.10
N PHE A 74 7.97 -2.45 16.62
CA PHE A 74 6.79 -2.67 17.47
C PHE A 74 6.21 -4.08 17.38
N SER A 75 6.61 -4.86 16.38
CA SER A 75 6.26 -6.27 16.21
C SER A 75 7.50 -7.09 15.81
N PRO A 76 8.40 -7.38 16.76
CA PRO A 76 9.70 -8.03 16.48
C PRO A 76 9.56 -9.41 15.85
N GLU A 77 8.51 -10.14 16.23
CA GLU A 77 8.19 -11.50 15.76
C GLU A 77 7.51 -11.52 14.38
N THR A 78 7.43 -10.38 13.68
CA THR A 78 6.84 -10.30 12.34
C THR A 78 7.57 -11.22 11.37
N ILE A 79 6.80 -12.01 10.65
CA ILE A 79 7.29 -12.89 9.57
C ILE A 79 7.04 -12.18 8.24
N VAL A 80 8.10 -11.98 7.46
CA VAL A 80 7.98 -11.52 6.08
C VAL A 80 7.64 -12.72 5.22
N GLU A 81 6.41 -12.75 4.71
CA GLU A 81 6.01 -13.80 3.79
C GLU A 81 6.59 -13.56 2.39
N GLN A 82 6.57 -12.31 1.93
CA GLN A 82 6.99 -11.91 0.60
C GLN A 82 7.48 -10.45 0.61
N GLN A 83 8.47 -10.16 -0.23
CA GLN A 83 8.93 -8.81 -0.55
C GLN A 83 9.37 -8.78 -2.01
N HIS A 84 8.65 -8.03 -2.85
CA HIS A 84 8.88 -8.01 -4.29
C HIS A 84 8.79 -6.59 -4.84
N LEU A 85 9.78 -6.21 -5.66
CA LEU A 85 9.65 -5.07 -6.56
C LEU A 85 8.98 -5.54 -7.85
N LEU A 86 7.83 -4.95 -8.18
CA LEU A 86 7.16 -5.16 -9.45
C LEU A 86 7.58 -4.06 -10.44
N ARG A 87 8.04 -4.46 -11.62
CA ARG A 87 8.37 -3.57 -12.73
C ARG A 87 7.31 -3.72 -13.82
N ALA A 88 6.94 -2.60 -14.43
CA ALA A 88 6.00 -2.56 -15.56
C ALA A 88 6.62 -3.11 -16.85
#